data_AF-A0AAN6ZJC0-F1
#
_entry.id   AF-A0AAN6ZJC0-F1
#
_cell.length_a   1.000
_cell.length_b   1.000
_cell.length_c   1.000
_cell.angle_alpha   90.00
_cell.angle_beta   90.00
_cell.angle_gamma   90.00
#
_symmetry.space_group_name_H-M   'P 1'
#
loop_
_entity.id
_entity.type
_entity.pdbx_description
1 polymer ?
#
loop_
_entity_poly.entity_id
_entity_poly.type
_entity_poly.pdbx_seq_one_letter_code
_entity_poly.pdbx_strand_id
1 'polypeptide(L)'
;MVRTLGAGFHLGSWRRYIIAVALGLFAAGFLYASFDEVSAIAPWRPTLPTIATFPSAPLAKACDGIQSAPANKNSAATNADPNAPIPNIVHYIWLLADPTKFSLSFKVFISVYSSHLFLHPDRIYFHTDVSKELWETSKQSGDLWTKRILNIPGVTPKFIENPRVTSKGQEIDTFGAKSDFIRADALGEYGGMYLDVDAIPLRDVAPLRNAGFANVVGGAVVLRTKYSGFVNTGVWLSRPHSNLVEIFGRAMDAFYNGVWAISVDILTDLSFRLHAIPGEVLIMHPKAFAPTSFEVEDQERLFRPHPGSAGANGAITGVKTESLGTTCEDALAWLAEREQHHLPGRPHTEGWEMDFSATYVLHAFDDDADRVRGWDGKITLQYVLAQQSNYARAVYPAVKHAIDEGIITKEETV
;
A
#
# COMPACT_ATOMS: atom_id res chain seq x y z
N MET A 1 13.59 74.36 -32.42
CA MET A 1 15.00 73.92 -32.46
C MET A 1 14.99 72.41 -32.33
N VAL A 2 15.43 71.73 -33.40
CA VAL A 2 15.36 70.29 -33.62
C VAL A 2 16.41 69.55 -32.79
N ARG A 3 16.07 68.41 -32.18
CA ARG A 3 16.96 67.24 -32.02
C ARG A 3 16.16 65.96 -31.79
N THR A 4 15.93 65.26 -32.89
CA THR A 4 15.52 63.85 -32.96
C THR A 4 16.70 62.94 -32.60
N LEU A 5 16.51 62.01 -31.66
CA LEU A 5 17.38 60.84 -31.45
C LEU A 5 16.63 59.61 -31.96
N GLY A 6 16.92 59.20 -33.19
CA GLY A 6 16.56 57.90 -33.72
C GLY A 6 17.60 56.88 -33.30
N ALA A 7 17.20 55.89 -32.50
CA ALA A 7 17.96 54.66 -32.31
C ALA A 7 17.34 53.59 -33.20
N GLY A 8 18.03 53.26 -34.29
CA GLY A 8 17.64 52.17 -35.19
C GLY A 8 17.74 50.82 -34.48
N PHE A 9 16.60 50.17 -34.25
CA PHE A 9 16.56 48.76 -33.91
C PHE A 9 16.94 47.94 -35.14
N HIS A 10 18.19 47.46 -35.19
CA HIS A 10 18.66 46.57 -36.25
C HIS A 10 17.94 45.20 -36.17
N LEU A 11 17.07 44.91 -37.15
CA LEU A 11 16.39 43.61 -37.34
C LEU A 11 17.34 42.39 -37.38
N GLY A 12 18.64 42.59 -37.63
CA GLY A 12 19.64 41.52 -37.65
C GLY A 12 20.00 40.93 -36.27
N SER A 13 19.79 41.68 -35.18
CA SER A 13 20.12 41.24 -33.82
C SER A 13 19.09 40.23 -33.28
N TRP A 14 17.81 40.45 -33.57
CA TRP A 14 16.71 39.62 -33.07
C TRP A 14 16.76 38.18 -33.59
N ARG A 15 17.15 37.98 -34.87
CA ARG A 15 17.34 36.63 -35.43
C ARG A 15 18.43 35.85 -34.71
N ARG A 16 19.52 36.50 -34.28
CA ARG A 16 20.61 35.84 -33.53
C ARG A 16 20.16 35.47 -32.12
N TYR A 17 19.36 36.32 -31.47
CA TYR A 17 18.77 36.02 -30.17
C TYR A 17 17.77 34.87 -30.23
N ILE A 18 16.89 34.84 -31.24
CA ILE A 18 15.91 33.74 -31.40
C ILE A 18 16.62 32.41 -31.63
N ILE A 19 17.66 32.38 -32.48
CA ILE A 19 18.44 31.15 -32.74
C ILE A 19 19.18 30.70 -31.47
N ALA A 20 19.77 31.63 -30.71
CA ALA A 20 20.44 31.30 -29.46
C ALA A 20 19.47 30.74 -28.40
N VAL A 21 18.28 31.32 -28.27
CA VAL A 21 17.23 30.83 -27.34
C VAL A 21 16.69 29.48 -27.80
N ALA A 22 16.44 29.28 -29.10
CA ALA A 22 15.98 28.01 -29.64
C ALA A 22 17.03 26.89 -29.44
N LEU A 23 18.32 27.18 -29.67
CA LEU A 23 19.41 26.24 -29.41
C LEU A 23 19.57 25.96 -27.91
N GLY A 24 19.39 26.96 -27.05
CA GLY A 24 19.41 26.79 -25.60
C GLY A 24 18.27 25.89 -25.09
N LEU A 25 17.04 26.10 -25.60
CA LEU A 25 15.89 25.27 -25.27
C LEU A 25 16.02 23.84 -25.83
N PHE A 26 16.56 23.69 -27.04
CA PHE A 26 16.82 22.38 -27.64
C PHE A 26 17.91 21.64 -26.88
N ALA A 27 19.00 22.30 -26.48
CA ALA A 27 20.05 21.71 -25.67
C ALA A 27 19.56 21.35 -24.26
N ALA A 28 18.72 22.16 -23.64
CA ALA A 28 18.09 21.86 -22.35
C ALA A 28 17.11 20.67 -22.46
N GLY A 29 16.28 20.64 -23.52
CA GLY A 29 15.38 19.52 -23.79
C GLY A 29 16.12 18.22 -24.12
N PHE A 30 17.21 18.30 -24.88
CA PHE A 30 18.07 17.16 -25.19
C PHE A 30 18.82 16.69 -23.95
N LEU A 31 19.36 17.59 -23.12
CA LEU A 31 19.98 17.23 -21.84
C LEU A 31 18.97 16.60 -20.88
N TYR A 32 17.75 17.13 -20.79
CA TYR A 32 16.69 16.56 -19.96
C TYR A 32 16.28 15.17 -20.45
N ALA A 33 16.00 15.00 -21.75
CA ALA A 33 15.66 13.72 -22.35
C ALA A 33 16.82 12.72 -22.25
N SER A 34 18.06 13.16 -22.43
CA SER A 34 19.25 12.32 -22.27
C SER A 34 19.48 11.96 -20.81
N PHE A 35 19.19 12.85 -19.85
CA PHE A 35 19.30 12.51 -18.43
C PHE A 35 18.20 11.51 -18.03
N ASP A 36 16.97 11.69 -18.50
CA ASP A 36 15.84 10.79 -18.19
C ASP A 36 16.00 9.43 -18.89
N GLU A 37 16.43 9.40 -20.16
CA GLU A 37 16.72 8.17 -20.90
C GLU A 37 18.01 7.47 -20.42
N VAL A 38 19.09 8.20 -20.11
CA VAL A 38 20.30 7.59 -19.54
C VAL A 38 20.04 7.11 -18.10
N SER A 39 19.13 7.72 -17.36
CA SER A 39 18.64 7.20 -16.07
C SER A 39 17.72 5.97 -16.23
N ALA A 40 17.09 5.80 -17.39
CA ALA A 40 16.28 4.64 -17.73
C ALA A 40 17.10 3.47 -18.31
N ILE A 41 18.24 3.76 -18.96
CA ILE A 41 19.10 2.79 -19.64
C ILE A 41 20.30 2.37 -18.77
N ALA A 42 20.83 3.26 -17.92
CA ALA A 42 21.76 2.87 -16.88
C ALA A 42 20.93 2.41 -15.68
N PRO A 43 21.03 1.13 -15.22
CA PRO A 43 20.45 0.77 -13.94
C PRO A 43 21.05 1.74 -12.91
N TRP A 44 20.21 2.57 -12.29
CA TRP A 44 20.60 3.38 -11.15
C TRP A 44 20.83 2.43 -9.97
N ARG A 45 21.96 1.72 -10.03
CA ARG A 45 22.56 0.90 -8.98
C ARG A 45 24.10 0.95 -9.09
N PRO A 46 24.79 2.10 -9.09
CA PRO A 46 26.25 2.08 -9.17
C PRO A 46 26.93 1.76 -7.82
N THR A 47 26.21 1.78 -6.70
CA THR A 47 26.83 1.63 -5.36
C THR A 47 25.94 0.97 -4.30
N LEU A 48 25.02 0.07 -4.68
CA LEU A 48 24.70 -0.98 -3.71
C LEU A 48 25.90 -1.92 -3.73
N PRO A 49 26.49 -2.29 -2.58
CA PRO A 49 27.43 -3.40 -2.59
C PRO A 49 26.69 -4.56 -3.24
N THR A 50 27.15 -5.00 -4.41
CA THR A 50 26.95 -6.39 -4.82
C THR A 50 27.56 -7.16 -3.68
N ILE A 51 26.71 -7.54 -2.74
CA ILE A 51 27.11 -8.30 -1.59
C ILE A 51 27.71 -9.56 -2.18
N ALA A 52 29.04 -9.63 -2.05
CA ALA A 52 29.87 -10.67 -2.61
C ALA A 52 29.17 -12.01 -2.35
N THR A 53 29.10 -12.85 -3.38
CA THR A 53 28.58 -14.22 -3.33
C THR A 53 28.84 -14.84 -1.96
N PHE A 54 27.83 -14.81 -1.09
CA PHE A 54 27.98 -15.33 0.25
C PHE A 54 27.96 -16.86 0.17
N PRO A 55 28.75 -17.54 1.02
CA PRO A 55 28.65 -18.97 1.13
C PRO A 55 27.23 -19.33 1.57
N SER A 56 26.70 -20.39 0.97
CA SER A 56 25.40 -21.05 1.19
C SER A 56 25.12 -21.53 2.62
N ALA A 57 25.69 -20.89 3.64
CA ALA A 57 25.45 -21.22 5.04
C ALA A 57 23.96 -20.97 5.37
N PRO A 58 23.24 -21.96 5.93
CA PRO A 58 21.85 -21.77 6.31
C PRO A 58 21.75 -20.66 7.37
N LEU A 59 21.04 -19.58 7.04
CA LEU A 59 20.66 -18.53 8.00
C LEU A 59 19.62 -19.02 9.03
N ALA A 60 19.28 -20.31 9.02
CA ALA A 60 18.35 -20.97 9.95
C ALA A 60 18.71 -20.81 11.45
N LYS A 61 19.91 -20.28 11.75
CA LYS A 61 20.43 -19.97 13.08
C LYS A 61 21.06 -18.57 13.19
N ALA A 62 20.75 -17.67 12.25
CA ALA A 62 21.38 -16.35 12.19
C ALA A 62 21.14 -15.51 13.45
N CYS A 63 20.08 -15.83 14.20
CA CYS A 63 19.72 -15.18 15.45
C CYS A 63 20.05 -16.02 16.71
N ASP A 64 20.62 -17.22 16.57
CA ASP A 64 20.99 -18.05 17.72
C ASP A 64 22.09 -17.34 18.53
N GLY A 65 21.79 -17.01 19.79
CA GLY A 65 22.74 -16.36 20.71
C GLY A 65 22.71 -14.83 20.72
N ILE A 66 21.82 -14.20 19.94
CA ILE A 66 21.56 -12.76 20.08
C ILE A 66 20.52 -12.59 21.20
N GLN A 67 20.88 -11.90 22.28
CA GLN A 67 19.93 -11.58 23.35
C GLN A 67 18.70 -10.91 22.74
N SER A 68 17.51 -11.45 23.03
CA SER A 68 16.25 -10.78 22.78
C SER A 68 16.29 -9.40 23.44
N ALA A 69 15.69 -8.38 22.80
CA ALA A 69 15.32 -7.16 23.52
C ALA A 69 14.60 -7.56 24.83
N PRO A 70 14.69 -6.78 25.92
CA PRO A 70 14.14 -7.19 27.21
C PRO A 70 12.65 -7.52 27.06
N ALA A 71 12.37 -8.82 26.97
CA ALA A 71 11.03 -9.32 26.83
C ALA A 71 10.28 -9.01 28.12
N ASN A 72 9.08 -8.45 27.96
CA ASN A 72 8.09 -8.50 29.02
C ASN A 72 7.96 -9.98 29.43
N LYS A 73 8.19 -10.30 30.72
CA LYS A 73 8.45 -11.63 31.28
C LYS A 73 7.31 -12.67 31.17
N ASN A 74 6.37 -12.50 30.24
CA ASN A 74 5.19 -13.34 30.10
C ASN A 74 5.02 -14.06 28.75
N SER A 75 5.94 -13.97 27.78
CA SER A 75 5.88 -14.87 26.60
C SER A 75 6.72 -16.13 26.86
N ALA A 76 6.02 -17.22 27.20
CA ALA A 76 6.61 -18.53 27.05
C ALA A 76 6.93 -18.71 25.56
N ALA A 77 8.22 -18.84 25.23
CA ALA A 77 8.66 -19.30 23.92
C ALA A 77 8.16 -20.74 23.73
N THR A 78 6.92 -20.89 23.29
CA THR A 78 6.38 -22.15 22.81
C THR A 78 7.14 -22.48 21.54
N ASN A 79 7.75 -23.67 21.48
CA ASN A 79 8.25 -24.27 20.24
C ASN A 79 7.17 -24.15 19.17
N ALA A 80 7.26 -23.14 18.31
CA ALA A 80 6.25 -22.87 17.31
C ALA A 80 6.35 -23.99 16.27
N ASP A 81 5.24 -24.68 16.03
CA ASP A 81 5.13 -25.63 14.94
C ASP A 81 5.56 -24.94 13.64
N PRO A 82 6.59 -25.43 12.92
CA PRO A 82 7.05 -24.82 11.67
C PRO A 82 5.96 -24.83 10.58
N ASN A 83 4.86 -25.55 10.79
CA ASN A 83 3.68 -25.57 9.93
C ASN A 83 2.49 -24.77 10.49
N ALA A 84 2.62 -24.11 11.65
CA ALA A 84 1.53 -23.31 12.22
C ALA A 84 1.07 -22.24 11.22
N PRO A 85 -0.23 -22.03 11.01
CA PRO A 85 -0.67 -20.94 10.16
C PRO A 85 -0.30 -19.58 10.76
N ILE A 86 -0.11 -18.58 9.90
CA ILE A 86 0.01 -17.18 10.35
C ILE A 86 -1.27 -16.81 11.11
N PRO A 87 -1.21 -16.22 12.34
CA PRO A 87 -2.41 -15.90 13.12
C PRO A 87 -3.44 -15.05 12.36
N ASN A 88 -4.75 -15.21 12.66
CA ASN A 88 -5.79 -14.42 12.01
C ASN A 88 -6.05 -13.09 12.75
N ILE A 89 -4.99 -12.32 12.96
CA ILE A 89 -5.04 -11.04 13.69
C ILE A 89 -4.67 -9.93 12.71
N VAL A 90 -5.43 -8.85 12.68
CA VAL A 90 -5.11 -7.67 11.84
C VAL A 90 -4.51 -6.58 12.71
N HIS A 91 -3.50 -5.88 12.19
CA HIS A 91 -2.83 -4.76 12.84
C HIS A 91 -2.87 -3.53 11.94
N TYR A 92 -3.50 -2.47 12.44
CA TYR A 92 -3.42 -1.11 11.92
C TYR A 92 -2.61 -0.24 12.87
N ILE A 93 -1.93 0.77 12.34
CA ILE A 93 -1.23 1.79 13.12
C ILE A 93 -1.90 3.13 12.87
N TRP A 94 -2.28 3.81 13.96
CA TRP A 94 -2.87 5.13 13.91
C TRP A 94 -2.35 6.00 15.05
N LEU A 95 -1.39 6.87 14.73
CA LEU A 95 -0.82 7.83 15.67
C LEU A 95 -1.49 9.20 15.50
N LEU A 96 -1.74 9.89 16.61
CA LEU A 96 -2.36 11.20 16.59
C LEU A 96 -1.37 12.30 16.22
N ALA A 97 -1.73 13.10 15.21
CA ALA A 97 -1.03 14.36 14.95
C ALA A 97 -1.34 15.42 16.03
N ASP A 98 -2.57 15.41 16.57
CA ASP A 98 -3.02 16.24 17.68
C ASP A 98 -3.53 15.30 18.80
N PRO A 99 -2.88 15.26 19.97
CA PRO A 99 -3.24 14.32 21.05
C PRO A 99 -4.65 14.54 21.61
N THR A 100 -5.30 15.65 21.26
CA THR A 100 -6.66 15.99 21.70
C THR A 100 -7.74 15.59 20.69
N LYS A 101 -7.35 15.21 19.46
CA LYS A 101 -8.30 14.93 18.37
C LYS A 101 -8.09 13.54 17.83
N PHE A 102 -9.08 12.68 18.06
CA PHE A 102 -9.14 11.36 17.45
C PHE A 102 -10.29 11.31 16.43
N SER A 103 -9.93 11.25 15.16
CA SER A 103 -10.85 11.19 14.03
C SER A 103 -10.30 10.23 12.98
N LEU A 104 -11.16 9.34 12.49
CA LEU A 104 -10.91 8.39 11.43
C LEU A 104 -11.85 8.67 10.26
N SER A 105 -11.33 8.60 9.04
CA SER A 105 -12.09 8.97 7.84
C SER A 105 -12.90 7.80 7.26
N PHE A 106 -13.74 8.10 6.26
CA PHE A 106 -14.43 7.08 5.48
C PHE A 106 -13.45 6.10 4.79
N LYS A 107 -12.29 6.59 4.31
CA LYS A 107 -11.24 5.75 3.73
C LYS A 107 -10.77 4.67 4.73
N VAL A 108 -10.52 5.06 5.99
CA VAL A 108 -10.15 4.12 7.05
C VAL A 108 -11.29 3.15 7.35
N PHE A 109 -12.54 3.63 7.34
CA PHE A 109 -13.70 2.75 7.50
C PHE A 109 -13.75 1.65 6.44
N ILE A 110 -13.54 1.98 5.17
CA ILE A 110 -13.50 0.98 4.09
C ILE A 110 -12.44 -0.08 4.38
N SER A 111 -11.21 0.32 4.72
CA SER A 111 -10.12 -0.65 4.99
C SER A 111 -10.46 -1.57 6.17
N VAL A 112 -10.84 -1.00 7.33
CA VAL A 112 -11.12 -1.79 8.55
C VAL A 112 -12.35 -2.68 8.36
N TYR A 113 -13.41 -2.16 7.75
CA TYR A 113 -14.62 -2.94 7.51
C TYR A 113 -14.38 -4.05 6.50
N SER A 114 -13.56 -3.82 5.46
CA SER A 114 -13.18 -4.86 4.51
C SER A 114 -12.33 -5.94 5.19
N SER A 115 -11.44 -5.58 6.12
CA SER A 115 -10.74 -6.55 6.97
C SER A 115 -11.70 -7.40 7.79
N HIS A 116 -12.68 -6.78 8.45
CA HIS A 116 -13.70 -7.51 9.20
C HIS A 116 -14.52 -8.46 8.31
N LEU A 117 -14.93 -7.97 7.14
CA LEU A 117 -15.79 -8.68 6.21
C LEU A 117 -15.10 -9.86 5.53
N PHE A 118 -13.88 -9.66 5.01
CA PHE A 118 -13.24 -10.65 4.14
C PHE A 118 -12.22 -11.52 4.85
N LEU A 119 -11.55 -11.01 5.89
CA LEU A 119 -10.51 -11.77 6.59
C LEU A 119 -11.07 -12.53 7.81
N HIS A 120 -12.26 -12.15 8.28
CA HIS A 120 -12.90 -12.68 9.49
C HIS A 120 -11.91 -12.84 10.67
N PRO A 121 -11.16 -11.78 11.03
CA PRO A 121 -10.07 -11.90 11.98
C PRO A 121 -10.59 -12.17 13.39
N ASP A 122 -9.79 -12.89 14.18
CA ASP A 122 -10.05 -13.10 15.60
C ASP A 122 -10.03 -11.77 16.36
N ARG A 123 -9.21 -10.82 15.90
CA ARG A 123 -9.11 -9.47 16.44
C ARG A 123 -8.52 -8.50 15.43
N ILE A 124 -8.95 -7.25 15.50
CA ILE A 124 -8.37 -6.12 14.76
C ILE A 124 -7.75 -5.18 15.80
N TYR A 125 -6.43 -5.07 15.80
CA TYR A 125 -5.73 -4.14 16.65
C TYR A 125 -5.50 -2.80 15.98
N PHE A 126 -5.81 -1.73 16.70
CA PHE A 126 -5.34 -0.38 16.41
C PHE A 126 -4.21 -0.04 17.37
N HIS A 127 -2.97 -0.06 16.89
CA HIS A 127 -1.82 0.44 17.64
C HIS A 127 -1.82 1.97 17.57
N THR A 128 -1.98 2.62 18.72
CA THR A 128 -2.26 4.05 18.79
C THR A 128 -1.70 4.67 20.06
N ASP A 129 -1.34 5.95 20.00
CA ASP A 129 -0.93 6.78 21.14
C ASP A 129 -2.09 7.61 21.71
N VAL A 130 -3.34 7.31 21.33
CA VAL A 130 -4.52 7.95 21.92
C VAL A 130 -4.68 7.58 23.40
N SER A 131 -5.20 8.50 24.22
CA SER A 131 -5.53 8.17 25.60
C SER A 131 -6.71 7.22 25.68
N LYS A 132 -6.75 6.40 26.73
CA LYS A 132 -7.84 5.46 26.97
C LYS A 132 -9.19 6.17 27.09
N GLU A 133 -9.21 7.33 27.76
CA GLU A 133 -10.39 8.15 27.94
C GLU A 133 -10.92 8.69 26.60
N LEU A 134 -10.02 9.16 25.73
CA LEU A 134 -10.39 9.66 24.41
C LEU A 134 -10.88 8.54 23.50
N TRP A 135 -10.26 7.34 23.54
CA TRP A 135 -10.75 6.17 22.83
C TRP A 135 -12.19 5.81 23.22
N GLU A 136 -12.47 5.66 24.53
CA GLU A 136 -13.82 5.28 25.00
C GLU A 136 -14.86 6.38 24.73
N THR A 137 -14.47 7.65 24.82
CA THR A 137 -15.34 8.78 24.48
C THR A 137 -15.64 8.79 22.98
N SER A 138 -14.64 8.59 22.11
CA SER A 138 -14.81 8.56 20.66
C SER A 138 -15.70 7.41 20.16
N LYS A 139 -15.79 6.29 20.89
CA LYS A 139 -16.76 5.23 20.60
C LYS A 139 -18.21 5.68 20.70
N GLN A 140 -18.50 6.67 21.55
CA GLN A 140 -19.86 7.16 21.82
C GLN A 140 -20.15 8.47 21.08
N SER A 141 -19.19 9.40 21.11
CA SER A 141 -19.38 10.78 20.65
C SER A 141 -18.38 11.24 19.60
N GLY A 142 -17.58 10.32 19.03
CA GLY A 142 -16.72 10.64 17.88
C GLY A 142 -17.53 11.05 16.65
N ASP A 143 -16.83 11.48 15.60
CA ASP A 143 -17.48 11.66 14.31
C ASP A 143 -18.07 10.34 13.78
N LEU A 144 -18.88 10.44 12.72
CA LEU A 144 -19.64 9.34 12.14
C LEU A 144 -18.77 8.10 11.86
N TRP A 145 -17.64 8.28 11.19
CA TRP A 145 -16.80 7.17 10.75
C TRP A 145 -15.95 6.62 11.88
N THR A 146 -15.45 7.48 12.77
CA THR A 146 -14.76 7.07 13.99
C THR A 146 -15.65 6.17 14.84
N LYS A 147 -16.87 6.60 15.15
CA LYS A 147 -17.80 5.77 15.92
C LYS A 147 -18.06 4.42 15.25
N ARG A 148 -18.28 4.42 13.93
CA ARG A 148 -18.49 3.16 13.20
C ARG A 148 -17.30 2.22 13.32
N ILE A 149 -16.09 2.71 13.02
CA ILE A 149 -14.87 1.90 13.04
C ILE A 149 -14.64 1.30 14.43
N LEU A 150 -14.71 2.12 15.48
CA LEU A 150 -14.41 1.67 16.84
C LEU A 150 -15.47 0.71 17.42
N ASN A 151 -16.64 0.61 16.78
CA ASN A 151 -17.71 -0.32 17.15
C ASN A 151 -17.80 -1.54 16.21
N ILE A 152 -16.89 -1.69 15.23
CA ILE A 152 -16.78 -2.93 14.46
C ILE A 152 -16.36 -4.07 15.41
N PRO A 153 -17.04 -5.24 15.38
CA PRO A 153 -16.69 -6.36 16.24
C PRO A 153 -15.22 -6.77 16.09
N GLY A 154 -14.53 -6.93 17.22
CA GLY A 154 -13.12 -7.32 17.27
C GLY A 154 -12.13 -6.15 17.20
N VAL A 155 -12.56 -4.91 16.91
CA VAL A 155 -11.69 -3.73 16.97
C VAL A 155 -11.30 -3.43 18.42
N THR A 156 -9.99 -3.48 18.69
CA THR A 156 -9.42 -3.35 20.04
C THR A 156 -8.22 -2.38 20.01
N PRO A 157 -8.11 -1.42 20.94
CA PRO A 157 -6.94 -0.56 21.00
C PRO A 157 -5.73 -1.30 21.57
N LYS A 158 -4.56 -0.96 21.04
CA LYS A 158 -3.25 -1.20 21.64
C LYS A 158 -2.59 0.14 21.88
N PHE A 159 -2.69 0.60 23.12
CA PHE A 159 -2.06 1.85 23.54
C PHE A 159 -0.55 1.67 23.59
N ILE A 160 0.17 2.48 22.82
CA ILE A 160 1.61 2.41 22.67
C ILE A 160 2.25 3.78 22.93
N GLU A 161 3.54 3.75 23.24
CA GLU A 161 4.36 4.95 23.21
C GLU A 161 4.87 5.17 21.78
N ASN A 162 4.78 6.41 21.32
CA ASN A 162 5.23 6.79 19.99
C ASN A 162 6.77 6.75 19.93
N PRO A 163 7.39 5.95 19.04
CA PRO A 163 8.85 5.86 18.96
C PRO A 163 9.44 7.18 18.46
N ARG A 164 10.45 7.69 19.18
CA ARG A 164 11.07 9.00 18.91
C ARG A 164 12.53 8.92 18.50
N VAL A 165 13.23 7.87 18.93
CA VAL A 165 14.67 7.76 18.75
C VAL A 165 15.08 6.29 18.68
N THR A 166 16.06 5.96 17.84
CA THR A 166 16.71 4.63 17.84
C THR A 166 17.66 4.48 19.02
N SER A 167 18.15 3.26 19.27
CA SER A 167 19.17 2.99 20.29
C SER A 167 20.47 3.78 20.07
N LYS A 168 20.73 4.23 18.84
CA LYS A 168 21.90 5.04 18.47
C LYS A 168 21.67 6.54 18.52
N GLY A 169 20.49 6.99 18.96
CA GLY A 169 20.17 8.41 19.03
C GLY A 169 19.64 9.02 17.74
N GLN A 170 19.31 8.22 16.70
CA GLN A 170 18.74 8.75 15.47
C GLN A 170 17.26 9.08 15.68
N GLU A 171 16.88 10.33 15.37
CA GLU A 171 15.50 10.80 15.51
C GLU A 171 14.57 10.10 14.50
N ILE A 172 13.38 9.72 14.99
CA ILE A 172 12.28 9.11 14.23
C ILE A 172 11.14 10.13 14.22
N ASP A 173 11.09 10.98 13.21
CA ASP A 173 10.19 12.14 13.15
C ASP A 173 8.95 11.91 12.26
N THR A 174 9.12 11.25 11.13
CA THR A 174 8.03 10.99 10.17
C THR A 174 7.04 9.94 10.66
N PHE A 175 5.76 10.11 10.31
CA PHE A 175 4.71 9.13 10.60
C PHE A 175 5.03 7.77 9.97
N GLY A 176 5.48 7.76 8.71
CA GLY A 176 5.86 6.54 8.00
C GLY A 176 6.93 5.76 8.75
N ALA A 177 8.02 6.41 9.15
CA ALA A 177 9.08 5.75 9.92
C ALA A 177 8.57 5.21 11.26
N LYS A 178 7.76 5.97 12.01
CA LYS A 178 7.16 5.49 13.26
C LYS A 178 6.34 4.21 13.06
N SER A 179 5.54 4.18 11.99
CA SER A 179 4.75 3.00 11.61
C SER A 179 5.63 1.79 11.28
N ASP A 180 6.81 2.00 10.69
CA ASP A 180 7.76 0.92 10.38
C ASP A 180 8.34 0.25 11.63
N PHE A 181 8.61 1.02 12.69
CA PHE A 181 9.03 0.45 13.98
C PHE A 181 7.88 -0.30 14.66
N ILE A 182 6.71 0.34 14.76
CA ILE A 182 5.56 -0.24 15.45
C ILE A 182 5.05 -1.50 14.75
N ARG A 183 5.10 -1.59 13.41
CA ARG A 183 4.66 -2.80 12.69
C ARG A 183 5.58 -3.98 12.98
N ALA A 184 6.89 -3.74 13.13
CA ALA A 184 7.85 -4.77 13.49
C ALA A 184 7.55 -5.32 14.89
N ASP A 185 7.30 -4.44 15.87
CA ASP A 185 6.94 -4.84 17.23
C ASP A 185 5.62 -5.61 17.26
N ALA A 186 4.60 -5.12 16.54
CA ALA A 186 3.29 -5.76 16.45
C ALA A 186 3.37 -7.17 15.87
N LEU A 187 4.04 -7.33 14.72
CA LEU A 187 4.21 -8.63 14.07
C LEU A 187 5.13 -9.54 14.91
N GLY A 188 6.12 -8.99 15.61
CA GLY A 188 7.01 -9.76 16.46
C GLY A 188 6.26 -10.37 17.64
N GLU A 189 5.46 -9.57 18.35
CA GLU A 189 4.71 -9.98 19.53
C GLU A 189 3.51 -10.88 19.19
N TYR A 190 2.75 -10.55 18.15
CA TYR A 190 1.46 -11.19 17.87
C TYR A 190 1.44 -12.04 16.61
N GLY A 191 2.39 -11.86 15.69
CA GLY A 191 2.23 -12.29 14.30
C GLY A 191 1.06 -11.57 13.64
N GLY A 192 0.36 -12.25 12.73
CA GLY A 192 -0.85 -11.73 12.10
C GLY A 192 -0.59 -11.04 10.76
N MET A 193 -1.43 -10.07 10.45
CA MET A 193 -1.48 -9.30 9.21
C MET A 193 -1.33 -7.83 9.55
N TYR A 194 -0.20 -7.24 9.23
CA TYR A 194 -0.06 -5.80 9.19
C TYR A 194 -0.69 -5.25 7.91
N LEU A 195 -1.49 -4.21 8.04
CA LEU A 195 -2.10 -3.46 6.94
C LEU A 195 -1.91 -1.96 7.18
N ASP A 196 -1.38 -1.23 6.18
CA ASP A 196 -1.55 0.21 6.12
C ASP A 196 -3.05 0.54 6.09
N VAL A 197 -3.44 1.72 6.60
CA VAL A 197 -4.87 2.10 6.70
C VAL A 197 -5.55 2.32 5.34
N ASP A 198 -4.77 2.31 4.27
CA ASP A 198 -5.17 2.37 2.87
C ASP A 198 -4.87 1.06 2.11
N ALA A 199 -4.58 -0.02 2.84
CA ALA A 199 -4.60 -1.38 2.33
C ALA A 199 -5.99 -1.99 2.57
N ILE A 200 -6.74 -2.25 1.50
CA ILE A 200 -8.12 -2.73 1.56
C ILE A 200 -8.19 -4.19 1.13
N PRO A 201 -8.50 -5.14 2.03
CA PRO A 201 -8.76 -6.52 1.64
C PRO A 201 -9.92 -6.61 0.66
N LEU A 202 -9.75 -7.40 -0.41
CA LEU A 202 -10.80 -7.64 -1.41
C LEU A 202 -11.34 -9.09 -1.33
N ARG A 203 -10.69 -9.95 -0.55
CA ARG A 203 -11.05 -11.36 -0.32
C ARG A 203 -10.27 -11.94 0.86
N ASP A 204 -10.63 -13.15 1.24
CA ASP A 204 -9.94 -13.91 2.28
C ASP A 204 -8.49 -14.24 1.87
N VAL A 205 -7.57 -14.09 2.83
CA VAL A 205 -6.13 -14.42 2.72
C VAL A 205 -5.78 -15.72 3.44
N ALA A 206 -6.76 -16.48 3.95
CA ALA A 206 -6.53 -17.77 4.57
C ALA A 206 -5.65 -18.71 3.72
N PRO A 207 -5.77 -18.82 2.38
CA PRO A 207 -4.84 -19.62 1.58
C PRO A 207 -3.37 -19.20 1.75
N LEU A 208 -3.10 -17.91 1.91
CA LEU A 208 -1.75 -17.38 2.13
C LEU A 208 -1.27 -17.65 3.56
N ARG A 209 -2.14 -17.47 4.56
CA ARG A 209 -1.82 -17.78 5.97
C ARG A 209 -1.49 -19.26 6.20
N ASN A 210 -2.14 -20.14 5.44
CA ASN A 210 -1.98 -21.59 5.52
C ASN A 210 -0.95 -22.15 4.53
N ALA A 211 -0.23 -21.29 3.78
CA ALA A 211 0.72 -21.73 2.75
C ALA A 211 2.02 -22.36 3.31
N GLY A 212 2.19 -22.40 4.63
CA GLY A 212 3.37 -22.96 5.29
C GLY A 212 4.57 -22.01 5.43
N PHE A 213 4.41 -20.75 5.01
CA PHE A 213 5.46 -19.73 5.15
C PHE A 213 5.32 -18.95 6.47
N ALA A 214 6.45 -18.60 7.09
CA ALA A 214 6.50 -17.76 8.27
C ALA A 214 6.17 -16.30 7.96
N ASN A 215 6.47 -15.85 6.73
CA ASN A 215 6.18 -14.50 6.24
C ASN A 215 5.60 -14.54 4.84
N VAL A 216 4.61 -13.69 4.57
CA VAL A 216 4.12 -13.41 3.21
C VAL A 216 4.12 -11.91 2.98
N VAL A 217 4.84 -11.48 1.94
CA VAL A 217 4.94 -10.09 1.49
C VAL A 217 4.57 -10.01 0.00
N GLY A 218 4.21 -8.83 -0.48
CA GLY A 218 3.90 -8.60 -1.90
C GLY A 218 5.09 -8.01 -2.64
N GLY A 219 5.24 -8.28 -3.93
CA GLY A 219 6.03 -7.39 -4.78
C GLY A 219 5.35 -6.02 -4.93
N ALA A 220 6.12 -4.97 -5.19
CA ALA A 220 5.58 -3.66 -5.57
C ALA A 220 5.40 -3.58 -7.09
N VAL A 221 4.22 -3.15 -7.55
CA VAL A 221 4.04 -2.66 -8.92
C VAL A 221 4.63 -1.26 -8.97
N VAL A 222 5.35 -0.94 -10.04
CA VAL A 222 5.79 0.42 -10.39
C VAL A 222 5.90 0.51 -11.92
N LEU A 223 5.60 1.69 -12.48
CA LEU A 223 5.76 1.90 -13.93
C LEU A 223 7.21 2.29 -14.26
N ARG A 224 7.91 2.98 -13.35
CA ARG A 224 9.33 3.30 -13.53
C ARG A 224 10.24 2.14 -13.09
N THR A 225 11.14 1.74 -13.97
CA THR A 225 12.12 0.67 -13.76
C THR A 225 13.00 0.86 -12.52
N LYS A 226 13.31 2.11 -12.14
CA LYS A 226 14.14 2.42 -10.95
C LYS A 226 13.56 1.91 -9.63
N TYR A 227 12.24 1.70 -9.56
CA TYR A 227 11.57 1.19 -8.36
C TYR A 227 11.14 -0.27 -8.51
N SER A 228 11.51 -0.91 -9.63
CA SER A 228 11.13 -2.29 -9.90
C SER A 228 11.89 -3.25 -9.00
N GLY A 229 11.19 -4.27 -8.51
CA GLY A 229 11.75 -5.31 -7.65
C GLY A 229 11.72 -4.98 -6.16
N PHE A 230 11.10 -3.88 -5.72
CA PHE A 230 10.81 -3.69 -4.30
C PHE A 230 9.68 -4.58 -3.82
N VAL A 231 9.63 -4.82 -2.50
CA VAL A 231 8.46 -5.41 -1.85
C VAL A 231 7.49 -4.31 -1.39
N ASN A 232 6.21 -4.63 -1.34
CA ASN A 232 5.20 -3.81 -0.70
C ASN A 232 5.39 -3.90 0.83
N THR A 233 5.55 -2.75 1.49
CA THR A 233 5.70 -2.68 2.94
C THR A 233 4.36 -2.59 3.68
N GLY A 234 3.32 -2.10 3.02
CA GLY A 234 2.01 -1.86 3.63
C GLY A 234 1.10 -3.07 3.82
N VAL A 235 1.53 -4.25 3.35
CA VAL A 235 0.84 -5.52 3.59
C VAL A 235 1.87 -6.58 3.93
N TRP A 236 1.85 -7.06 5.16
CA TRP A 236 2.79 -8.06 5.64
C TRP A 236 2.11 -9.04 6.59
N LEU A 237 2.07 -10.31 6.18
CA LEU A 237 1.62 -11.43 6.98
C LEU A 237 2.83 -12.08 7.66
N SER A 238 2.77 -12.33 8.97
CA SER A 238 3.87 -12.99 9.68
C SER A 238 3.42 -13.88 10.84
N ARG A 239 4.18 -14.94 11.12
CA ARG A 239 4.16 -15.63 12.41
C ARG A 239 4.86 -14.77 13.47
N PRO A 240 4.43 -14.82 14.74
CA PRO A 240 5.17 -14.18 15.81
C PRO A 240 6.61 -14.71 15.85
N HIS A 241 7.58 -13.84 16.13
CA HIS A 241 9.00 -14.18 16.23
C HIS A 241 9.61 -14.86 14.98
N SER A 242 9.10 -14.59 13.79
CA SER A 242 9.72 -15.08 12.55
C SER A 242 11.09 -14.43 12.30
N ASN A 243 11.98 -15.08 11.53
CA ASN A 243 13.32 -14.56 11.31
C ASN A 243 13.28 -13.20 10.58
N LEU A 244 12.40 -13.05 9.57
CA LEU A 244 12.28 -11.78 8.86
C LEU A 244 11.90 -10.63 9.80
N VAL A 245 10.92 -10.82 10.67
CA VAL A 245 10.46 -9.77 11.58
C VAL A 245 11.53 -9.41 12.61
N GLU A 246 12.14 -10.40 13.26
CA GLU A 246 13.18 -10.18 14.27
C GLU A 246 14.42 -9.49 13.68
N ILE A 247 14.85 -9.92 12.49
CA ILE A 247 15.99 -9.30 11.81
C ILE A 247 15.62 -7.90 11.32
N PHE A 248 14.41 -7.71 10.78
CA PHE A 248 13.93 -6.40 10.32
C PHE A 248 13.88 -5.39 11.47
N GLY A 249 13.28 -5.72 12.61
CA GLY A 249 13.21 -4.82 13.77
C GLY A 249 14.60 -4.41 14.27
N ARG A 250 15.53 -5.35 14.35
CA ARG A 250 16.94 -5.07 14.72
C ARG A 250 17.66 -4.23 13.67
N ALA A 251 17.41 -4.49 12.38
CA ALA A 251 18.00 -3.74 11.29
C ALA A 251 17.47 -2.30 11.25
N MET A 252 16.18 -2.08 11.50
CA MET A 252 15.60 -0.76 11.64
C MET A 252 16.27 0.01 12.78
N ASP A 253 16.41 -0.57 13.97
CA ASP A 253 17.11 0.11 15.08
C ASP A 253 18.59 0.41 14.75
N ALA A 254 19.27 -0.52 14.08
CA ALA A 254 20.70 -0.41 13.80
C ALA A 254 21.05 0.49 12.60
N PHE A 255 20.22 0.54 11.57
CA PHE A 255 20.55 1.13 10.27
C PHE A 255 19.61 2.26 9.83
N TYR A 256 18.53 2.52 10.56
CA TYR A 256 17.70 3.68 10.28
C TYR A 256 18.54 4.97 10.34
N ASN A 257 18.40 5.79 9.30
CA ASN A 257 19.24 6.96 9.05
C ASN A 257 18.42 8.27 9.01
N GLY A 258 17.17 8.24 9.49
CA GLY A 258 16.25 9.38 9.43
C GLY A 258 15.45 9.48 8.12
N VAL A 259 15.67 8.60 7.15
CA VAL A 259 14.93 8.60 5.87
C VAL A 259 13.96 7.43 5.84
N TRP A 260 12.67 7.71 5.61
CA TRP A 260 11.61 6.67 5.55
C TRP A 260 11.94 5.53 4.57
N ALA A 261 12.46 5.85 3.37
CA ALA A 261 12.76 4.88 2.32
C ALA A 261 13.70 3.73 2.76
N ILE A 262 14.49 3.92 3.83
CA ILE A 262 15.40 2.87 4.32
C ILE A 262 14.65 1.61 4.78
N SER A 263 13.41 1.74 5.27
CA SER A 263 12.61 0.59 5.71
C SER A 263 12.19 -0.28 4.53
N VAL A 264 11.85 0.33 3.40
CA VAL A 264 11.54 -0.36 2.14
C VAL A 264 12.75 -1.13 1.64
N ASP A 265 13.93 -0.50 1.66
CA ASP A 265 15.19 -1.13 1.25
C ASP A 265 15.53 -2.33 2.16
N ILE A 266 15.49 -2.13 3.49
CA ILE A 266 15.78 -3.18 4.46
C ILE A 266 14.81 -4.35 4.30
N LEU A 267 13.50 -4.09 4.22
CA LEU A 267 12.50 -5.16 4.08
C LEU A 267 12.68 -5.91 2.77
N THR A 268 12.94 -5.21 1.67
CA THR A 268 13.17 -5.82 0.35
C THR A 268 14.39 -6.74 0.39
N ASP A 269 15.52 -6.24 0.86
CA ASP A 269 16.77 -7.00 0.90
C ASP A 269 16.66 -8.22 1.80
N LEU A 270 16.05 -8.07 2.99
CA LEU A 270 15.84 -9.19 3.90
C LEU A 270 14.86 -10.21 3.32
N SER A 271 13.78 -9.76 2.68
CA SER A 271 12.80 -10.66 2.04
C SER A 271 13.46 -11.53 0.98
N PHE A 272 14.29 -10.96 0.10
CA PHE A 272 15.01 -11.74 -0.91
C PHE A 272 16.06 -12.67 -0.33
N ARG A 273 16.77 -12.24 0.72
CA ARG A 273 17.77 -13.08 1.39
C ARG A 273 17.12 -14.28 2.06
N LEU A 274 16.03 -14.04 2.80
CA LEU A 274 15.37 -15.04 3.60
C LEU A 274 14.41 -15.92 2.77
N HIS A 275 14.01 -15.49 1.57
CA HIS A 275 13.27 -16.35 0.63
C HIS A 275 14.03 -17.65 0.28
N ALA A 276 15.36 -17.65 0.34
CA ALA A 276 16.17 -18.85 0.14
C ALA A 276 16.02 -19.89 1.27
N ILE A 277 15.48 -19.51 2.43
CA ILE A 277 15.19 -20.41 3.54
C ILE A 277 13.80 -21.02 3.30
N PRO A 278 13.68 -22.36 3.18
CA PRO A 278 12.40 -23.01 2.97
C PRO A 278 11.37 -22.62 4.03
N GLY A 279 10.20 -22.16 3.59
CA GLY A 279 9.10 -21.76 4.48
C GLY A 279 9.33 -20.47 5.27
N GLU A 280 10.38 -19.68 5.00
CA GLU A 280 10.58 -18.41 5.73
C GLU A 280 9.81 -17.26 5.08
N VAL A 281 10.06 -16.96 3.79
CA VAL A 281 9.41 -15.84 3.09
C VAL A 281 8.78 -16.30 1.78
N LEU A 282 7.48 -16.04 1.62
CA LEU A 282 6.78 -16.07 0.34
C LEU A 282 6.64 -14.65 -0.19
N ILE A 283 7.18 -14.41 -1.40
CA ILE A 283 7.03 -13.14 -2.10
C ILE A 283 5.96 -13.32 -3.17
N MET A 284 4.82 -12.67 -2.97
CA MET A 284 3.68 -12.73 -3.88
C MET A 284 3.91 -11.88 -5.14
N HIS A 285 3.26 -12.26 -6.23
CA HIS A 285 3.21 -11.45 -7.44
C HIS A 285 2.78 -10.01 -7.12
N PRO A 286 3.34 -8.97 -7.76
CA PRO A 286 3.07 -7.58 -7.39
C PRO A 286 1.59 -7.18 -7.30
N LYS A 287 0.76 -7.69 -8.22
CA LYS A 287 -0.69 -7.46 -8.24
C LYS A 287 -1.47 -8.04 -7.05
N ALA A 288 -0.86 -8.90 -6.24
CA ALA A 288 -1.54 -9.56 -5.13
C ALA A 288 -1.89 -8.58 -4.00
N PHE A 289 -0.97 -7.66 -3.65
CA PHE A 289 -1.15 -6.71 -2.54
C PHE A 289 -1.09 -5.23 -2.99
N ALA A 290 -0.44 -4.93 -4.11
CA ALA A 290 -0.32 -3.56 -4.63
C ALA A 290 -0.42 -3.56 -6.16
N PRO A 291 -1.63 -3.74 -6.73
CA PRO A 291 -1.84 -3.73 -8.18
C PRO A 291 -1.55 -2.38 -8.86
N THR A 292 -1.30 -1.35 -8.06
CA THR A 292 -0.93 0.03 -8.43
C THR A 292 0.25 0.48 -7.59
N SER A 293 0.96 1.51 -8.06
CA SER A 293 2.07 2.14 -7.34
C SER A 293 1.68 3.48 -6.73
N PHE A 294 2.62 4.09 -5.99
CA PHE A 294 2.53 5.47 -5.52
C PHE A 294 2.74 6.50 -6.63
N GLU A 295 3.04 6.09 -7.87
CA GLU A 295 3.25 7.01 -8.98
C GLU A 295 1.91 7.59 -9.48
N VAL A 296 1.91 8.88 -9.82
CA VAL A 296 0.70 9.63 -10.22
C VAL A 296 -0.04 8.95 -11.36
N GLU A 297 0.66 8.35 -12.31
CA GLU A 297 0.05 7.65 -13.44
C GLU A 297 -0.77 6.42 -12.99
N ASP A 298 -0.30 5.69 -11.98
CA ASP A 298 -1.06 4.57 -11.41
C ASP A 298 -2.17 5.06 -10.48
N GLN A 299 -1.96 6.14 -9.74
CA GLN A 299 -3.03 6.79 -8.97
C GLN A 299 -4.14 7.32 -9.91
N GLU A 300 -3.78 7.87 -11.07
CA GLU A 300 -4.74 8.31 -12.08
C GLU A 300 -5.54 7.12 -12.61
N ARG A 301 -4.89 5.98 -12.89
CA ARG A 301 -5.60 4.75 -13.29
C ARG A 301 -6.53 4.23 -12.20
N LEU A 302 -6.16 4.36 -10.93
CA LEU A 302 -6.95 3.85 -9.82
C LEU A 302 -8.17 4.72 -9.50
N PHE A 303 -7.95 6.04 -9.37
CA PHE A 303 -8.93 6.94 -8.76
C PHE A 303 -9.73 7.78 -9.74
N ARG A 304 -9.24 8.00 -10.97
CA ARG A 304 -9.91 8.88 -11.93
C ARG A 304 -11.36 8.44 -12.18
N PRO A 305 -12.34 9.34 -12.00
CA PRO A 305 -13.70 9.10 -12.43
C PRO A 305 -13.80 9.05 -13.96
N HIS A 306 -14.65 8.17 -14.45
CA HIS A 306 -15.06 8.05 -15.84
C HIS A 306 -16.57 8.32 -15.94
N PRO A 307 -16.99 9.60 -16.07
CA PRO A 307 -18.40 9.95 -16.21
C PRO A 307 -18.95 9.42 -17.55
N GLY A 308 -20.14 8.82 -17.52
CA GLY A 308 -20.76 8.24 -18.72
C GLY A 308 -20.48 6.76 -18.91
N SER A 309 -19.53 6.19 -18.16
CA SER A 309 -19.50 4.77 -17.89
C SER A 309 -20.82 4.36 -17.25
N ALA A 310 -21.37 3.20 -17.62
CA ALA A 310 -22.66 2.75 -17.09
C ALA A 310 -22.59 2.57 -15.57
N GLY A 311 -22.93 3.62 -14.82
CA GLY A 311 -23.18 3.56 -13.39
C GLY A 311 -24.50 2.81 -13.18
N ALA A 312 -24.41 1.51 -12.89
CA ALA A 312 -25.36 0.70 -12.13
C ALA A 312 -26.88 0.98 -12.27
N ASN A 313 -27.40 1.25 -13.48
CA ASN A 313 -28.80 0.96 -13.83
C ASN A 313 -28.95 -0.42 -14.50
N GLY A 314 -27.85 -1.05 -14.86
CA GLY A 314 -27.79 -2.50 -14.97
C GLY A 314 -27.45 -3.01 -13.58
N ALA A 315 -28.32 -3.85 -13.02
CA ALA A 315 -27.92 -4.74 -11.96
C ALA A 315 -26.54 -5.29 -12.32
N ILE A 316 -25.53 -4.97 -11.51
CA ILE A 316 -24.45 -5.92 -11.33
C ILE A 316 -25.16 -7.12 -10.70
N THR A 317 -25.67 -7.99 -11.57
CA THR A 317 -26.23 -9.30 -11.23
C THR A 317 -25.08 -10.07 -10.60
N GLY A 318 -24.92 -9.85 -9.29
CA GLY A 318 -23.77 -10.25 -8.54
C GLY A 318 -22.51 -9.48 -8.94
N VAL A 319 -21.80 -8.95 -7.94
CA VAL A 319 -20.48 -9.58 -7.76
C VAL A 319 -20.85 -11.04 -7.72
N LYS A 320 -20.68 -11.72 -8.85
CA LYS A 320 -20.89 -13.15 -8.87
C LYS A 320 -20.01 -13.61 -7.71
N THR A 321 -20.67 -14.05 -6.65
CA THR A 321 -20.15 -15.02 -5.70
C THR A 321 -19.87 -16.34 -6.43
N GLU A 322 -19.91 -16.38 -7.77
CA GLU A 322 -19.06 -17.26 -8.51
C GLU A 322 -17.63 -16.92 -8.12
N SER A 323 -17.07 -17.81 -7.30
CA SER A 323 -15.66 -18.11 -7.29
C SER A 323 -15.05 -17.70 -8.64
N LEU A 324 -13.94 -16.95 -8.64
CA LEU A 324 -13.01 -16.92 -9.79
C LEU A 324 -13.02 -18.32 -10.37
N GLY A 325 -13.66 -18.49 -11.53
CA GLY A 325 -14.21 -19.78 -11.86
C GLY A 325 -13.11 -20.84 -11.69
N THR A 326 -13.35 -21.73 -10.74
CA THR A 326 -12.29 -22.59 -10.19
C THR A 326 -11.99 -23.76 -11.12
N THR A 327 -12.73 -23.85 -12.22
CA THR A 327 -12.63 -24.91 -13.20
C THR A 327 -11.74 -24.49 -14.36
N CYS A 328 -11.20 -25.49 -15.05
CA CYS A 328 -10.49 -25.28 -16.30
C CYS A 328 -11.39 -24.61 -17.36
N GLU A 329 -12.69 -24.92 -17.37
CA GLU A 329 -13.66 -24.34 -18.31
C GLU A 329 -13.80 -22.84 -18.09
N ASP A 330 -13.90 -22.39 -16.85
CA ASP A 330 -14.01 -20.97 -16.54
C ASP A 330 -12.74 -20.19 -16.92
N ALA A 331 -11.57 -20.76 -16.64
CA ALA A 331 -10.30 -20.16 -17.03
C ALA A 331 -10.16 -20.05 -18.57
N LEU A 332 -10.60 -21.08 -19.29
CA LEU A 332 -10.63 -21.08 -20.76
C LEU A 332 -11.67 -20.10 -21.32
N ALA A 333 -12.84 -20.00 -20.70
CA ALA A 333 -13.88 -19.04 -21.07
C ALA A 333 -13.40 -17.59 -20.87
N TRP A 334 -12.75 -17.30 -19.75
CA TRP A 334 -12.14 -16.00 -19.49
C TRP A 334 -11.05 -15.65 -20.49
N LEU A 335 -10.16 -16.61 -20.83
CA LEU A 335 -9.14 -16.40 -21.86
C LEU A 335 -9.77 -16.14 -23.24
N ALA A 336 -10.79 -16.91 -23.61
CA ALA A 336 -11.51 -16.74 -24.88
C ALA A 336 -12.23 -15.39 -24.94
N GLU A 337 -12.84 -14.96 -23.83
CA GLU A 337 -13.45 -13.64 -23.72
C GLU A 337 -12.40 -12.53 -23.90
N ARG A 338 -11.24 -12.65 -23.23
CA ARG A 338 -10.12 -11.71 -23.38
C ARG A 338 -9.61 -11.60 -24.80
N GLU A 339 -9.50 -12.71 -25.53
CA GLU A 339 -9.14 -12.69 -26.95
C GLU A 339 -10.22 -12.03 -27.81
N GLN A 340 -11.50 -12.29 -27.51
CA GLN A 340 -12.63 -11.71 -28.23
C GLN A 340 -12.79 -10.20 -27.99
N HIS A 341 -12.36 -9.68 -26.83
CA HIS A 341 -12.35 -8.24 -26.52
C HIS A 341 -11.45 -7.39 -27.45
N HIS A 342 -10.54 -8.03 -28.19
CA HIS A 342 -9.73 -7.37 -29.21
C HIS A 342 -10.42 -7.28 -30.59
N LEU A 343 -11.64 -7.82 -30.75
CA LEU A 343 -12.38 -7.80 -32.01
C LEU A 343 -13.26 -6.54 -32.13
N PRO A 344 -13.29 -5.88 -33.31
CA PRO A 344 -14.09 -4.68 -33.51
C PRO A 344 -15.60 -4.97 -33.39
N GLY A 345 -16.33 -4.14 -32.62
CA GLY A 345 -17.80 -4.14 -32.54
C GLY A 345 -18.44 -4.86 -31.34
N ARG A 346 -17.65 -5.34 -30.37
CA ARG A 346 -18.15 -5.89 -29.09
C ARG A 346 -18.05 -4.83 -27.98
N PRO A 347 -18.94 -4.86 -26.95
CA PRO A 347 -18.84 -3.95 -25.82
C PRO A 347 -17.53 -4.24 -25.08
N HIS A 348 -16.57 -3.32 -25.22
CA HIS A 348 -15.32 -3.37 -24.48
C HIS A 348 -15.63 -3.26 -22.98
N THR A 349 -14.97 -4.07 -22.14
CA THR A 349 -14.58 -3.56 -20.81
C THR A 349 -13.91 -2.22 -21.07
N GLU A 350 -14.44 -1.15 -20.52
CA GLU A 350 -13.97 0.19 -20.88
C GLU A 350 -12.45 0.24 -20.66
N GLY A 351 -11.66 0.72 -21.63
CA GLY A 351 -10.20 0.49 -21.67
C GLY A 351 -9.38 1.04 -20.50
N TRP A 352 -10.05 1.66 -19.52
CA TRP A 352 -9.50 2.12 -18.25
C TRP A 352 -9.69 1.14 -17.09
N GLU A 353 -10.56 0.12 -17.24
CA GLU A 353 -10.87 -0.84 -16.18
C GLU A 353 -9.66 -1.70 -15.79
N MET A 354 -9.51 -1.91 -14.49
CA MET A 354 -8.45 -2.72 -13.91
C MET A 354 -8.97 -4.09 -13.47
N ASP A 355 -8.18 -5.12 -13.77
CA ASP A 355 -8.45 -6.49 -13.32
C ASP A 355 -7.85 -6.74 -11.93
N PHE A 356 -8.74 -6.88 -10.94
CA PHE A 356 -8.40 -7.22 -9.54
C PHE A 356 -8.56 -8.72 -9.24
N SER A 357 -8.72 -9.58 -10.25
CA SER A 357 -8.90 -11.04 -10.11
C SER A 357 -7.78 -11.72 -9.32
N ALA A 358 -6.55 -11.22 -9.41
CA ALA A 358 -5.39 -11.73 -8.66
C ALA A 358 -5.11 -10.98 -7.35
N THR A 359 -5.91 -9.95 -7.02
CA THR A 359 -5.65 -9.04 -5.90
C THR A 359 -6.36 -9.53 -4.64
N TYR A 360 -5.56 -9.83 -3.61
CA TYR A 360 -6.03 -10.15 -2.27
C TYR A 360 -6.29 -8.88 -1.46
N VAL A 361 -5.36 -7.94 -1.54
CA VAL A 361 -5.40 -6.65 -0.86
C VAL A 361 -5.07 -5.57 -1.89
N LEU A 362 -5.85 -4.49 -1.89
CA LEU A 362 -5.59 -3.30 -2.68
C LEU A 362 -4.89 -2.28 -1.78
N HIS A 363 -3.57 -2.16 -1.85
CA HIS A 363 -2.86 -1.02 -1.27
C HIS A 363 -3.03 0.20 -2.19
N ALA A 364 -3.86 1.15 -1.76
CA ALA A 364 -4.33 2.28 -2.56
C ALA A 364 -3.64 3.60 -2.15
N PHE A 365 -2.40 3.76 -2.62
CA PHE A 365 -1.59 4.97 -2.45
C PHE A 365 -2.33 6.21 -2.99
N ASP A 366 -2.47 7.26 -2.19
CA ASP A 366 -3.18 8.48 -2.57
C ASP A 366 -2.38 9.76 -2.26
N ASP A 367 -1.06 9.65 -2.15
CA ASP A 367 -0.15 10.77 -1.84
C ASP A 367 -0.22 11.92 -2.87
N ASP A 368 -0.62 11.62 -4.11
CA ASP A 368 -0.74 12.56 -5.22
C ASP A 368 -2.20 12.66 -5.72
N ALA A 369 -3.18 12.36 -4.84
CA ALA A 369 -4.60 12.36 -5.18
C ALA A 369 -5.10 13.69 -5.76
N ASP A 370 -4.52 14.82 -5.33
CA ASP A 370 -4.80 16.17 -5.82
C ASP A 370 -4.36 16.39 -7.28
N ARG A 371 -3.49 15.53 -7.81
CA ARG A 371 -2.97 15.58 -9.18
C ARG A 371 -3.76 14.69 -10.14
N VAL A 372 -4.69 13.88 -9.65
CA VAL A 372 -5.53 13.03 -10.47
C VAL A 372 -6.56 13.87 -11.23
N ARG A 373 -6.52 13.79 -12.56
CA ARG A 373 -7.38 14.61 -13.43
C ARG A 373 -8.86 14.26 -13.27
N GLY A 374 -9.69 15.28 -13.05
CA GLY A 374 -11.15 15.13 -12.99
C GLY A 374 -11.67 14.53 -11.67
N TRP A 375 -10.82 14.45 -10.65
CA TRP A 375 -11.18 14.04 -9.30
C TRP A 375 -10.85 15.15 -8.30
N ASP A 376 -11.59 15.23 -7.20
CA ASP A 376 -11.37 16.20 -6.12
C ASP A 376 -10.40 15.71 -5.03
N GLY A 377 -9.76 14.56 -5.27
CA GLY A 377 -8.85 13.90 -4.34
C GLY A 377 -9.53 13.28 -3.12
N LYS A 378 -10.87 13.18 -3.10
CA LYS A 378 -11.60 12.69 -1.91
C LYS A 378 -12.31 11.37 -2.17
N ILE A 379 -12.03 10.41 -1.29
CA ILE A 379 -12.75 9.15 -1.22
C ILE A 379 -13.96 9.36 -0.30
N THR A 380 -15.13 9.59 -0.89
CA THR A 380 -16.42 9.77 -0.20
C THR A 380 -17.35 8.59 -0.45
N LEU A 381 -18.41 8.47 0.36
CA LEU A 381 -19.44 7.45 0.13
C LEU A 381 -20.07 7.60 -1.25
N GLN A 382 -20.39 8.83 -1.66
CA GLN A 382 -20.94 9.14 -2.98
C GLN A 382 -19.98 8.74 -4.11
N TYR A 383 -18.68 8.99 -3.94
CA TYR A 383 -17.66 8.57 -4.90
C TYR A 383 -17.63 7.05 -5.10
N VAL A 384 -17.70 6.27 -4.01
CA VAL A 384 -17.74 4.81 -4.09
C VAL A 384 -19.05 4.31 -4.70
N LEU A 385 -20.19 4.88 -4.29
CA LEU A 385 -21.51 4.51 -4.81
C LEU A 385 -21.66 4.78 -6.30
N ALA A 386 -20.99 5.81 -6.83
CA ALA A 386 -21.00 6.11 -8.26
C ALA A 386 -20.33 5.01 -9.11
N GLN A 387 -19.38 4.24 -8.55
CA GLN A 387 -18.66 3.17 -9.26
C GLN A 387 -18.00 3.61 -10.58
N GLN A 388 -17.60 4.88 -10.65
CA GLN A 388 -17.02 5.51 -11.84
C GLN A 388 -15.49 5.45 -11.89
N SER A 389 -14.84 4.80 -10.92
CA SER A 389 -13.40 4.59 -10.91
C SER A 389 -13.05 3.15 -10.55
N ASN A 390 -11.82 2.74 -10.81
CA ASN A 390 -11.35 1.40 -10.43
C ASN A 390 -11.35 1.20 -8.91
N TYR A 391 -10.95 2.22 -8.15
CA TYR A 391 -11.04 2.19 -6.69
C TYR A 391 -12.48 1.99 -6.24
N ALA A 392 -13.40 2.83 -6.73
CA ALA A 392 -14.80 2.78 -6.34
C ALA A 392 -15.41 1.40 -6.61
N ARG A 393 -15.13 0.81 -7.78
CA ARG A 393 -15.58 -0.54 -8.13
C ARG A 393 -14.95 -1.63 -7.27
N ALA A 394 -13.65 -1.54 -6.98
CA ALA A 394 -12.95 -2.53 -6.18
C ALA A 394 -13.48 -2.61 -4.74
N VAL A 395 -13.77 -1.45 -4.13
CA VAL A 395 -14.22 -1.39 -2.72
C VAL A 395 -15.74 -1.39 -2.54
N TYR A 396 -16.50 -1.20 -3.63
CA TYR A 396 -17.97 -1.21 -3.61
C TYR A 396 -18.58 -2.44 -2.92
N PRO A 397 -18.08 -3.68 -3.09
CA PRO A 397 -18.68 -4.84 -2.43
C PRO A 397 -18.74 -4.72 -0.90
N ALA A 398 -17.69 -4.19 -0.26
CA ALA A 398 -17.67 -3.96 1.18
C ALA A 398 -18.63 -2.86 1.61
N VAL A 399 -18.69 -1.75 0.86
CA VAL A 399 -19.61 -0.63 1.14
C VAL A 399 -21.06 -1.07 0.95
N LYS A 400 -21.36 -1.82 -0.11
CA LYS A 400 -22.68 -2.39 -0.35
C LYS A 400 -23.10 -3.30 0.80
N HIS A 401 -22.21 -4.20 1.24
CA HIS A 401 -22.47 -5.06 2.39
C HIS A 401 -22.75 -4.24 3.66
N ALA A 402 -21.99 -3.17 3.93
CA ALA A 402 -22.26 -2.27 5.05
C ALA A 402 -23.65 -1.60 4.98
N ILE A 403 -24.14 -1.26 3.79
CA ILE A 403 -25.47 -0.68 3.59
C ILE A 403 -26.56 -1.74 3.78
N ASP A 404 -26.37 -2.93 3.21
CA ASP A 404 -27.34 -4.03 3.30
C ASP A 404 -27.54 -4.47 4.77
N GLU A 405 -26.46 -4.50 5.56
CA GLU A 405 -26.47 -4.81 7.00
C GLU A 405 -26.88 -3.61 7.89
N GLY A 406 -27.19 -2.45 7.29
CA GLY A 406 -27.64 -1.26 8.02
C GLY A 406 -26.56 -0.55 8.85
N ILE A 407 -25.28 -0.88 8.64
CA ILE A 407 -24.14 -0.20 9.27
C ILE A 407 -23.98 1.21 8.69
N ILE A 408 -24.13 1.34 7.38
CA ILE A 408 -24.36 2.61 6.68
C ILE A 408 -25.87 2.72 6.45
N THR A 409 -26.48 3.81 6.90
CA THR A 409 -27.92 4.00 6.77
C THR A 409 -28.28 4.42 5.34
N LYS A 410 -29.50 4.10 4.89
CA LYS A 410 -29.94 4.45 3.54
C LYS A 410 -30.02 5.96 3.35
N GLU A 411 -30.32 6.71 4.40
CA GLU A 411 -30.39 8.17 4.39
C GLU A 411 -29.05 8.82 4.05
N GLU A 412 -27.92 8.16 4.35
CA GLU A 412 -26.58 8.63 4.01
C GLU A 412 -26.17 8.33 2.56
N THR A 413 -26.96 7.53 1.85
CA THR A 413 -26.69 7.13 0.45
C THR A 413 -27.36 8.05 -0.59
N VAL A 414 -28.17 9.01 -0.14
CA VAL A 414 -28.98 9.92 -0.98
C VAL A 414 -28.30 11.26 -1.20
#